data_AF-G4ZFE8-F1
#
_entry.id   AF-G4ZFE8-F1
#
_cell.length_a   1.000
_cell.length_b   1.000
_cell.length_c   1.000
_cell.angle_alpha   90.00
_cell.angle_beta   90.00
_cell.angle_gamma   90.00
#
_symmetry.space_group_name_H-M   'P 1'
#
loop_
_entity.id
_entity.type
_entity.pdbx_description
1 polymer ?
#
loop_
_entity_poly.entity_id
_entity_poly.type
_entity_poly.pdbx_seq_one_letter_code
_entity_poly.pdbx_strand_id
1 'polypeptide(L)'
;MLAIIESDHPEELLCGLPRGVKEERDAMLTSGAPVRWQFDENGQPVTSSRPLTFPSPISKKKFVLDFSDDGESRWVDVMVPGLGRCQVQRDDLVFYEAQAREVRPRCLRSGFQGSKPSGVAGLLRLLAAVEASLRYLEVGGVNSEVNIAKNFECCPKLDELALSGDTMSAQFIFSELGQRCDLNSGLKVDWGDVVALSGLLSDASGPVAKSLRKLHLNFFDGDYSARGGRHFSRLDSELQALARVLNANSNLERLEVGLTA
;
A
#
# COMPACT_ATOMS: atom_id res chain seq x y z
N MET A 1 -12.74 12.09 6.84
CA MET A 1 -11.98 11.56 5.68
C MET A 1 -12.53 12.15 4.38
N LEU A 2 -13.81 11.98 4.04
CA LEU A 2 -14.44 12.73 2.92
C LEU A 2 -14.21 14.24 3.04
N ALA A 3 -14.48 14.83 4.21
CA ALA A 3 -14.21 16.25 4.46
C ALA A 3 -12.74 16.68 4.30
N ILE A 4 -11.76 15.76 4.43
CA ILE A 4 -10.34 16.07 4.17
C ILE A 4 -10.07 16.05 2.68
N ILE A 5 -10.54 15.02 1.98
CA ILE A 5 -10.35 14.84 0.55
C ILE A 5 -11.06 15.94 -0.27
N GLU A 6 -12.18 16.44 0.24
CA GLU A 6 -12.98 17.52 -0.37
C GLU A 6 -12.54 18.92 0.10
N SER A 7 -11.59 19.02 1.03
CA SER A 7 -11.06 20.31 1.51
C SER A 7 -10.18 20.94 0.44
N ASP A 8 -10.27 22.26 0.29
CA ASP A 8 -9.32 23.03 -0.51
C ASP A 8 -7.90 22.99 0.10
N HIS A 9 -7.81 22.73 1.41
CA HIS A 9 -6.56 22.63 2.18
C HIS A 9 -6.55 21.30 2.98
N PRO A 10 -6.29 20.16 2.32
CA PRO A 10 -6.39 18.85 2.94
C PRO A 10 -5.33 18.63 4.03
N GLU A 11 -4.12 19.15 3.86
CA GLU A 11 -3.01 18.99 4.80
C GLU A 11 -3.26 19.71 6.12
N GLU A 12 -3.78 20.93 6.07
CA GLU A 12 -4.14 21.72 7.25
C GLU A 12 -5.22 21.01 8.06
N LEU A 13 -6.29 20.56 7.39
CA LEU A 13 -7.38 19.84 8.05
C LEU A 13 -6.94 18.46 8.59
N LEU A 14 -6.07 17.75 7.85
CA LEU A 14 -5.50 16.48 8.29
C LEU A 14 -4.65 16.65 9.56
N CYS A 15 -3.93 17.77 9.66
CA CYS A 15 -3.05 18.06 10.79
C CYS A 15 -3.73 18.85 11.92
N GLY A 16 -4.99 19.27 11.74
CA GLY A 16 -5.72 20.10 12.69
C GLY A 16 -5.14 21.50 12.84
N LEU A 17 -4.50 22.03 11.78
CA LEU A 17 -3.87 23.35 11.78
C LEU A 17 -4.80 24.42 11.18
N PRO A 18 -4.69 25.68 11.64
CA PRO A 18 -5.39 26.80 11.04
C PRO A 18 -4.82 27.13 9.64
N ARG A 19 -5.58 27.90 8.87
CA ARG A 19 -5.14 28.36 7.55
C ARG A 19 -3.93 29.28 7.66
N GLY A 20 -2.90 28.99 6.87
CA GLY A 20 -1.72 29.84 6.72
C GLY A 20 -2.01 31.20 6.07
N VAL A 21 -1.10 32.16 6.25
CA VAL A 21 -1.13 33.45 5.55
C VAL A 21 -0.58 33.32 4.13
N LYS A 22 0.36 32.38 3.92
CA LYS A 22 0.90 32.05 2.61
C LYS A 22 0.14 30.89 2.00
N GLU A 23 -0.03 30.96 0.68
CA GLU A 23 -0.50 29.83 -0.11
C GLU A 23 0.48 28.66 -0.04
N GLU A 24 -0.08 27.45 -0.13
CA GLU A 24 0.69 26.21 -0.18
C GLU A 24 1.51 26.15 -1.47
N ARG A 25 2.77 25.76 -1.35
CA ARG A 25 3.74 25.75 -2.44
C ARG A 25 4.60 24.50 -2.38
N ASP A 26 4.96 24.05 -3.57
CA ASP A 26 6.01 23.05 -3.71
C ASP A 26 7.37 23.68 -3.40
N ALA A 27 8.14 22.99 -2.56
CA ALA A 27 9.49 23.34 -2.22
C ALA A 27 10.45 22.16 -2.39
N MET A 28 11.73 22.47 -2.45
CA MET A 28 12.81 21.52 -2.23
C MET A 28 13.41 21.77 -0.86
N LEU A 29 13.59 20.70 -0.09
CA LEU A 29 14.36 20.75 1.14
C LEU A 29 15.85 20.61 0.82
N THR A 30 16.66 21.53 1.32
CA THR A 30 18.11 21.53 1.14
C THR A 30 18.79 20.31 1.80
N SER A 31 19.98 19.97 1.30
CA SER A 31 20.79 18.90 1.89
C SER A 31 21.24 19.27 3.30
N GLY A 32 21.16 18.32 4.23
CA GLY A 32 21.59 18.52 5.61
C GLY A 32 20.63 19.32 6.49
N ALA A 33 19.49 19.76 5.95
CA ALA A 33 18.47 20.49 6.72
C ALA A 33 17.96 19.64 7.89
N PRO A 34 17.81 20.21 9.10
CA PRO A 34 17.24 19.52 10.25
C PRO A 34 15.72 19.38 10.08
N VAL A 35 15.23 18.14 10.13
CA VAL A 35 13.79 17.81 10.03
C VAL A 35 13.26 17.31 11.37
N ARG A 36 12.29 18.05 11.93
CA ARG A 36 11.51 17.61 13.09
C ARG A 36 10.34 16.77 12.59
N TRP A 37 10.33 15.49 12.93
CA TRP A 37 9.36 14.51 12.41
C TRP A 37 8.44 13.96 13.50
N GLN A 38 8.79 14.16 14.76
CA GLN A 38 8.03 13.64 15.90
C GLN A 38 7.21 14.76 16.54
N PHE A 39 5.93 14.47 16.74
CA PHE A 39 4.97 15.36 17.38
C PHE A 39 4.34 14.66 18.58
N ASP A 40 3.96 15.43 19.59
CA ASP A 40 3.24 14.95 20.76
C ASP A 40 1.73 14.83 20.49
N GLU A 41 0.97 14.41 21.51
CA GLU A 41 -0.49 14.25 21.40
C GLU A 41 -1.24 15.57 21.13
N ASN A 42 -0.61 16.72 21.39
CA ASN A 42 -1.15 18.04 21.10
C ASN A 42 -0.72 18.56 19.72
N GLY A 43 -0.04 17.73 18.93
CA GLY A 43 0.47 18.10 17.61
C GLY A 43 1.65 19.09 17.67
N GLN A 44 2.33 19.20 18.81
CA GLN A 44 3.51 20.04 19.00
C GLN A 44 4.80 19.24 18.74
N PRO A 45 5.84 19.85 18.15
CA PRO A 45 7.09 19.15 17.86
C PRO A 45 7.81 18.71 19.15
N VAL A 46 8.22 17.45 19.23
CA VAL A 46 9.02 16.93 20.34
C VAL A 46 10.47 17.41 20.20
N THR A 47 10.86 18.40 20.99
CA THR A 47 12.17 19.08 20.88
C THR A 47 13.34 18.27 21.42
N SER A 48 13.09 17.24 22.23
CA SER A 48 14.12 16.32 22.74
C SER A 48 14.54 15.28 21.70
N SER A 49 13.75 15.08 20.65
CA SER A 49 14.03 14.10 19.60
C SER A 49 15.09 14.60 18.65
N ARG A 50 16.03 13.72 18.28
CA ARG A 50 17.09 14.05 17.33
C ARG A 50 16.47 14.35 15.96
N PRO A 51 16.75 15.51 15.35
CA PRO A 51 16.28 15.82 14.00
C PRO A 51 16.85 14.83 12.98
N LEU A 52 16.04 14.50 11.97
CA LEU A 52 16.53 13.77 10.80
C LEU A 52 17.30 14.74 9.91
N THR A 53 18.35 14.23 9.26
CA THR A 53 19.07 14.96 8.22
C THR A 53 19.28 14.06 7.03
N PHE A 54 19.16 14.64 5.84
CA PHE A 54 19.33 13.90 4.58
C PHE A 54 20.59 14.39 3.87
N PRO A 55 21.50 13.48 3.46
CA PRO A 55 22.76 13.85 2.82
C PRO A 55 22.58 14.34 1.37
N SER A 56 21.36 14.34 0.87
CA SER A 56 21.01 14.84 -0.46
C SER A 56 19.72 15.66 -0.36
N PRO A 57 19.55 16.70 -1.19
CA PRO A 57 18.32 17.48 -1.19
C PRO A 57 17.09 16.61 -1.49
N ILE A 58 15.99 16.87 -0.79
CA ILE A 58 14.69 16.31 -1.16
C ILE A 58 14.12 17.20 -2.27
N SER A 59 14.54 16.90 -3.50
CA SER A 59 14.24 17.67 -4.70
C SER A 59 12.86 17.36 -5.29
N LYS A 60 12.42 18.18 -6.28
CA LYS A 60 11.17 18.12 -7.07
C LYS A 60 10.62 16.73 -7.47
N LYS A 61 11.43 15.67 -7.48
CA LYS A 61 10.92 14.30 -7.69
C LYS A 61 10.22 13.72 -6.45
N LYS A 62 10.40 14.34 -5.29
CA LYS A 62 9.80 14.04 -3.98
C LYS A 62 9.22 15.35 -3.44
N PHE A 63 7.96 15.59 -3.73
CA PHE A 63 7.23 16.84 -3.46
C PHE A 63 7.21 17.17 -1.97
N VAL A 64 7.97 18.17 -1.54
CA VAL A 64 7.81 18.75 -0.19
C VAL A 64 6.81 19.89 -0.33
N LEU A 65 5.66 19.77 0.32
CA LEU A 65 4.59 20.78 0.29
C LEU A 65 4.63 21.58 1.59
N ASP A 66 4.80 22.91 1.53
CA ASP A 66 4.57 23.77 2.70
C ASP A 66 3.08 24.06 2.87
N PHE A 67 2.63 24.14 4.12
CA PHE A 67 1.24 24.43 4.46
C PHE A 67 1.14 25.12 5.82
N SER A 68 0.01 25.78 6.11
CA SER A 68 -0.18 26.54 7.35
C SER A 68 0.91 27.60 7.62
N ASP A 69 1.57 28.11 6.58
CA ASP A 69 2.69 29.05 6.72
C ASP A 69 2.18 30.47 7.07
N ASP A 70 2.53 30.94 8.26
CA ASP A 70 2.19 32.30 8.77
C ASP A 70 3.04 33.42 8.15
N GLY A 71 4.10 33.08 7.41
CA GLY A 71 5.05 34.01 6.82
C GLY A 71 6.10 34.59 7.77
N GLU A 72 6.05 34.26 9.07
CA GLU A 72 6.92 34.84 10.12
C GLU A 72 7.72 33.78 10.87
N SER A 73 7.11 32.63 11.13
CA SER A 73 7.72 31.55 11.90
C SER A 73 8.97 31.00 11.21
N ARG A 74 10.02 30.76 12.01
CA ARG A 74 11.27 30.14 11.53
C ARG A 74 11.05 28.68 11.13
N TRP A 75 10.24 27.96 11.91
CA TRP A 75 9.89 26.58 11.63
C TRP A 75 8.53 26.56 10.96
N VAL A 76 8.46 25.89 9.81
CA VAL A 76 7.25 25.78 9.01
C VAL A 76 6.85 24.32 8.87
N ASP A 77 5.55 24.07 8.88
CA ASP A 77 4.99 22.74 8.68
C ASP A 77 5.06 22.37 7.19
N VAL A 78 5.53 21.15 6.93
CA VAL A 78 5.70 20.61 5.59
C VAL A 78 5.26 19.15 5.53
N MET A 79 4.71 18.74 4.39
CA MET A 79 4.50 17.33 4.08
C MET A 79 5.70 16.79 3.34
N VAL A 80 6.40 15.83 3.93
CA VAL A 80 7.55 15.16 3.30
C VAL A 80 7.14 13.74 2.87
N PRO A 81 7.27 13.38 1.58
CA PRO A 81 6.87 12.07 1.08
C PRO A 81 7.62 10.94 1.80
N GLY A 82 6.84 10.00 2.34
CA GLY A 82 7.36 8.86 3.12
C GLY A 82 7.60 9.15 4.61
N LEU A 83 7.54 10.41 5.05
CA LEU A 83 7.62 10.80 6.46
C LEU A 83 6.31 11.37 6.99
N GLY A 84 5.50 12.00 6.13
CA GLY A 84 4.28 12.70 6.53
C GLY A 84 4.57 14.12 7.01
N ARG A 85 3.80 14.59 8.00
CA ARG A 85 3.97 15.93 8.60
C ARG A 85 5.35 16.06 9.23
N CYS A 86 6.03 17.14 8.96
CA CYS A 86 7.32 17.51 9.53
C CYS A 86 7.39 19.02 9.76
N GLN A 87 8.35 19.47 10.56
CA GLN A 87 8.76 20.87 10.59
C GLN A 87 10.21 21.02 10.14
N VAL A 88 10.44 22.02 9.29
CA VAL A 88 11.76 22.39 8.77
C VAL A 88 11.97 23.89 8.93
N GLN A 89 13.22 24.35 8.80
CA GLN A 89 13.46 25.78 8.80
C GLN A 89 13.09 26.37 7.45
N ARG A 90 12.46 27.56 7.48
CA ARG A 90 12.05 28.29 6.29
C ARG A 90 13.21 28.52 5.31
N ASP A 91 14.39 28.85 5.82
CA ASP A 91 15.59 29.14 5.02
C ASP A 91 16.16 27.88 4.32
N ASP A 92 15.73 26.69 4.75
CA ASP A 92 16.09 25.40 4.14
C ASP A 92 15.10 24.98 3.03
N LEU A 93 14.07 25.79 2.77
CA LEU A 93 13.10 25.58 1.68
C LEU A 93 13.42 26.46 0.47
N VAL A 94 13.56 25.80 -0.68
CA VAL A 94 13.67 26.47 -1.98
C VAL A 94 12.36 26.31 -2.72
N PHE A 95 11.55 27.37 -2.75
CA PHE A 95 10.24 27.39 -3.41
C PHE A 95 10.36 27.47 -4.94
N TYR A 96 9.39 26.90 -5.62
CA TYR A 96 9.29 26.95 -7.07
C TYR A 96 8.01 27.65 -7.52
N GLU A 97 8.02 28.22 -8.72
CA GLU A 97 6.78 28.74 -9.33
C GLU A 97 5.76 27.61 -9.48
N ALA A 98 4.54 27.88 -8.98
CA ALA A 98 3.42 26.94 -9.00
C ALA A 98 3.05 26.61 -10.45
N GLN A 99 3.46 25.44 -10.92
CA GLN A 99 2.80 24.82 -12.06
C GLN A 99 1.63 24.04 -11.49
N ALA A 100 0.41 24.51 -11.74
CA ALA A 100 -0.80 23.74 -11.49
C ALA A 100 -0.63 22.36 -12.16
N ARG A 101 -0.38 21.34 -11.34
CA ARG A 101 -0.23 19.97 -11.81
C ARG A 101 -1.21 19.13 -11.04
N GLU A 102 -2.18 18.57 -11.76
CA GLU A 102 -2.94 17.42 -11.28
C GLU A 102 -1.98 16.23 -11.14
N VAL A 103 -1.34 16.10 -9.99
CA VAL A 103 -0.56 14.90 -9.66
C VAL A 103 -1.54 13.84 -9.20
N ARG A 104 -2.05 13.05 -10.14
CA ARG A 104 -2.91 11.91 -9.80
C ARG A 104 -2.04 10.71 -9.41
N PRO A 105 -2.21 10.13 -8.22
CA PRO A 105 -1.43 8.97 -7.80
C PRO A 105 -1.73 7.79 -8.73
N ARG A 106 -0.65 7.19 -9.26
CA ARG A 106 -0.71 5.99 -10.12
C ARG A 106 -0.36 4.70 -9.38
N CYS A 107 0.27 4.82 -8.21
CA CYS A 107 0.72 3.70 -7.41
C CYS A 107 0.31 3.95 -5.96
N LEU A 108 -0.28 2.94 -5.33
CA LEU A 108 -0.62 2.94 -3.92
C LEU A 108 -0.05 1.67 -3.30
N ARG A 109 0.76 1.84 -2.25
CA ARG A 109 1.23 0.74 -1.41
C ARG A 109 0.70 0.95 -0.01
N SER A 110 0.02 -0.06 0.52
CA SER A 110 -0.54 -0.04 1.87
C SER A 110 -0.18 -1.34 2.57
N GLY A 111 0.15 -1.27 3.85
CA GLY A 111 0.40 -2.44 4.69
C GLY A 111 -0.32 -2.27 6.02
N PHE A 112 -1.11 -3.26 6.41
CA PHE A 112 -1.79 -3.29 7.70
C PHE A 112 -0.99 -4.17 8.66
N GLN A 113 -0.62 -3.61 9.81
CA GLN A 113 0.06 -4.35 10.86
C GLN A 113 -0.93 -4.64 11.99
N GLY A 114 -1.17 -5.93 12.29
CA GLY A 114 -2.00 -6.37 13.41
C GLY A 114 -3.22 -7.21 13.00
N SER A 115 -3.70 -8.03 13.94
CA SER A 115 -4.75 -9.03 13.71
C SER A 115 -6.19 -8.49 13.69
N LYS A 116 -6.39 -7.17 13.81
CA LYS A 116 -7.73 -6.57 13.88
C LYS A 116 -8.11 -5.87 12.57
N PRO A 117 -9.33 -6.09 12.05
CA PRO A 117 -9.77 -5.63 10.74
C PRO A 117 -10.09 -4.12 10.65
N SER A 118 -9.58 -3.27 11.55
CA SER A 118 -10.02 -1.88 11.71
C SER A 118 -9.57 -0.91 10.60
N GLY A 119 -8.90 -1.38 9.54
CA GLY A 119 -8.39 -0.54 8.44
C GLY A 119 -9.14 -0.65 7.11
N VAL A 120 -9.94 -1.70 6.89
CA VAL A 120 -10.50 -2.04 5.55
C VAL A 120 -11.44 -0.94 5.03
N ALA A 121 -12.30 -0.40 5.88
CA ALA A 121 -13.20 0.69 5.49
C ALA A 121 -12.45 1.97 5.10
N GLY A 122 -11.29 2.23 5.73
CA GLY A 122 -10.43 3.36 5.38
C GLY A 122 -9.74 3.14 4.03
N LEU A 123 -9.23 1.94 3.79
CA LEU A 123 -8.64 1.56 2.50
C LEU A 123 -9.63 1.72 1.35
N LEU A 124 -10.87 1.25 1.52
CA LEU A 124 -11.90 1.37 0.48
C LEU A 124 -12.19 2.82 0.12
N ARG A 125 -12.28 3.71 1.12
CA ARG A 125 -12.47 5.15 0.88
C ARG A 125 -11.27 5.78 0.17
N LEU A 126 -10.05 5.36 0.52
CA LEU A 126 -8.84 5.81 -0.15
C LEU A 126 -8.81 5.34 -1.62
N LEU A 127 -9.15 4.08 -1.86
CA LEU A 127 -9.23 3.51 -3.20
C LEU A 127 -10.26 4.24 -4.06
N ALA A 128 -11.44 4.53 -3.52
CA ALA A 128 -12.47 5.32 -4.22
C ALA A 128 -11.96 6.74 -4.60
N ALA A 129 -11.06 7.34 -3.83
CA ALA A 129 -10.50 8.64 -4.14
C ALA A 129 -9.41 8.61 -5.25
N VAL A 130 -8.67 7.52 -5.37
CA VAL A 130 -7.56 7.37 -6.34
C VAL A 130 -7.89 6.49 -7.54
N GLU A 131 -9.13 6.02 -7.57
CA GLU A 131 -9.67 4.94 -8.39
C GLU A 131 -9.43 5.14 -9.90
N ALA A 132 -9.62 6.38 -10.38
CA ALA A 132 -9.58 6.73 -11.80
C ALA A 132 -8.17 6.82 -12.39
N SER A 133 -7.13 6.87 -11.55
CA SER A 133 -5.73 7.01 -11.94
C SER A 133 -4.83 5.86 -11.51
N LEU A 134 -5.30 5.02 -10.59
CA LEU A 134 -4.49 3.94 -10.03
C LEU A 134 -4.19 2.86 -11.08
N ARG A 135 -2.90 2.56 -11.25
CA ARG A 135 -2.38 1.51 -12.13
C ARG A 135 -1.70 0.39 -11.35
N TYR A 136 -1.14 0.70 -10.18
CA TYR A 136 -0.42 -0.25 -9.35
C TYR A 136 -0.98 -0.19 -7.93
N LEU A 137 -1.35 -1.34 -7.38
CA LEU A 137 -1.85 -1.45 -6.02
C LEU A 137 -1.14 -2.58 -5.28
N GLU A 138 -0.57 -2.26 -4.13
CA GLU A 138 0.01 -3.24 -3.21
C GLU A 138 -0.72 -3.14 -1.87
N VAL A 139 -1.26 -4.25 -1.40
CA VAL A 139 -1.95 -4.36 -0.12
C VAL A 139 -1.31 -5.48 0.68
N GLY A 140 -0.66 -5.13 1.79
CA GLY A 140 -0.06 -6.07 2.74
C GLY A 140 -0.86 -6.20 4.03
N GLY A 141 -0.68 -7.33 4.71
CA GLY A 141 -1.46 -7.67 5.92
C GLY A 141 -2.88 -8.14 5.61
N VAL A 142 -3.08 -8.70 4.41
CA VAL A 142 -4.36 -9.23 3.96
C VAL A 142 -4.65 -10.52 4.75
N ASN A 143 -5.64 -10.49 5.64
CA ASN A 143 -6.19 -11.69 6.29
C ASN A 143 -7.29 -12.31 5.41
N SER A 144 -7.74 -13.52 5.75
CA SER A 144 -8.76 -14.30 5.01
C SER A 144 -10.10 -13.58 4.79
N GLU A 145 -10.34 -12.43 5.44
CA GLU A 145 -11.59 -11.67 5.34
C GLU A 145 -11.56 -10.56 4.28
N VAL A 146 -10.40 -10.23 3.70
CA VAL A 146 -10.36 -9.23 2.62
C VAL A 146 -10.91 -9.86 1.33
N ASN A 147 -12.20 -9.64 1.11
CA ASN A 147 -12.85 -10.00 -0.14
C ASN A 147 -12.39 -9.04 -1.25
N ILE A 148 -11.25 -9.37 -1.85
CA ILE A 148 -10.60 -8.65 -2.94
C ILE A 148 -11.60 -8.39 -4.09
N ALA A 149 -12.50 -9.34 -4.38
CA ALA A 149 -13.53 -9.17 -5.39
C ALA A 149 -14.50 -8.00 -5.12
N LYS A 150 -15.03 -7.84 -3.90
CA LYS A 150 -15.94 -6.71 -3.58
C LYS A 150 -15.23 -5.37 -3.39
N ASN A 151 -13.93 -5.40 -3.08
CA ASN A 151 -13.20 -4.23 -2.61
C ASN A 151 -12.45 -3.48 -3.73
N PHE A 152 -12.26 -4.09 -4.90
CA PHE A 152 -11.49 -3.51 -6.01
C PHE A 152 -12.30 -3.21 -7.28
N GLU A 153 -13.64 -3.21 -7.20
CA GLU A 153 -14.51 -2.67 -8.27
C GLU A 153 -14.15 -1.22 -8.65
N CYS A 154 -13.52 -0.49 -7.72
CA CYS A 154 -13.16 0.92 -7.86
C CYS A 154 -11.99 1.20 -8.82
N CYS A 155 -11.11 0.25 -9.16
CA CYS A 155 -9.87 0.59 -9.90
C CYS A 155 -9.87 0.09 -11.37
N PRO A 156 -10.61 0.75 -12.29
CA PRO A 156 -10.81 0.25 -13.66
C PRO A 156 -9.57 0.30 -14.56
N LYS A 157 -8.49 0.97 -14.13
CA LYS A 157 -7.23 1.11 -14.88
C LYS A 157 -6.06 0.38 -14.21
N LEU A 158 -6.36 -0.55 -13.29
CA LEU A 158 -5.33 -1.28 -12.58
C LEU A 158 -4.59 -2.21 -13.54
N ASP A 159 -3.30 -1.96 -13.73
CA ASP A 159 -2.39 -2.78 -14.52
C ASP A 159 -1.80 -3.92 -13.67
N GLU A 160 -1.62 -3.69 -12.36
CA GLU A 160 -0.99 -4.61 -11.42
C GLU A 160 -1.61 -4.58 -10.02
N LEU A 161 -1.80 -5.76 -9.43
CA LEU A 161 -2.22 -5.94 -8.03
C LEU A 161 -1.26 -6.90 -7.32
N ALA A 162 -0.65 -6.43 -6.22
CA ALA A 162 0.13 -7.24 -5.31
C ALA A 162 -0.59 -7.35 -3.96
N LEU A 163 -0.75 -8.57 -3.49
CA LEU A 163 -1.37 -8.88 -2.20
C LEU A 163 -0.34 -9.63 -1.35
N SER A 164 -0.14 -9.20 -0.12
CA SER A 164 0.69 -9.94 0.84
C SER A 164 -0.08 -10.19 2.13
N GLY A 165 0.00 -11.43 2.61
CA GLY A 165 -0.55 -11.89 3.87
C GLY A 165 0.42 -12.83 4.56
N ASP A 166 0.05 -13.32 5.74
CA ASP A 166 0.94 -14.12 6.58
C ASP A 166 1.28 -15.47 5.92
N THR A 167 0.26 -16.13 5.35
CA THR A 167 0.38 -17.44 4.72
C THR A 167 0.68 -17.36 3.22
N MET A 168 0.30 -16.27 2.56
CA MET A 168 0.38 -16.18 1.10
C MET A 168 0.59 -14.75 0.62
N SER A 169 1.43 -14.63 -0.41
CA SER A 169 1.54 -13.41 -1.21
C SER A 169 1.38 -13.73 -2.69
N ALA A 170 0.73 -12.86 -3.43
CA ALA A 170 0.46 -13.04 -4.85
C ALA A 170 0.59 -11.74 -5.63
N GLN A 171 1.04 -11.84 -6.89
CA GLN A 171 1.12 -10.73 -7.82
C GLN A 171 0.34 -11.05 -9.10
N PHE A 172 -0.59 -10.17 -9.43
CA PHE A 172 -1.44 -10.22 -10.60
C PHE A 172 -1.07 -9.10 -11.56
N ILE A 173 -0.96 -9.44 -12.85
CA ILE A 173 -0.76 -8.50 -13.95
C ILE A 173 -1.98 -8.59 -14.87
N PHE A 174 -2.63 -7.46 -15.09
CA PHE A 174 -3.86 -7.34 -15.88
C PHE A 174 -3.64 -6.69 -17.25
N SER A 175 -2.50 -6.02 -17.45
CA SER A 175 -2.17 -5.30 -18.69
C SER A 175 -2.20 -6.18 -19.95
N GLU A 176 -1.98 -7.49 -19.80
CA GLU A 176 -1.95 -8.48 -20.89
C GLU A 176 -3.32 -9.09 -21.19
N LEU A 177 -4.31 -8.83 -20.33
CA LEU A 177 -5.68 -9.32 -20.48
C LEU A 177 -6.45 -8.25 -21.26
N GLY A 178 -6.49 -8.39 -22.59
CA GLY A 178 -7.18 -7.46 -23.49
C GLY A 178 -8.69 -7.25 -23.25
N GLN A 179 -9.27 -7.90 -22.23
CA GLN A 179 -10.59 -7.61 -21.68
C GLN A 179 -10.51 -7.61 -20.15
N ARG A 180 -11.33 -6.74 -19.54
CA ARG A 180 -11.53 -6.65 -18.07
C ARG A 180 -11.72 -8.05 -17.50
N CYS A 181 -10.73 -8.54 -16.77
CA CYS A 181 -10.92 -9.77 -16.03
C CYS A 181 -11.98 -9.51 -14.96
N ASP A 182 -13.09 -10.23 -15.07
CA ASP A 182 -14.13 -10.27 -14.05
C ASP A 182 -13.61 -11.14 -12.88
N LEU A 183 -12.58 -10.62 -12.21
CA LEU A 183 -11.91 -11.21 -11.04
C LEU A 183 -12.89 -11.43 -9.88
N ASN A 184 -14.08 -10.84 -9.97
CA ASN A 184 -15.20 -10.94 -9.03
C ASN A 184 -15.63 -12.38 -8.75
N SER A 185 -15.52 -13.26 -9.75
CA SER A 185 -15.87 -14.68 -9.62
C SER A 185 -14.73 -15.53 -9.06
N GLY A 186 -13.47 -15.18 -9.38
CA GLY A 186 -12.30 -15.98 -9.03
C GLY A 186 -11.62 -15.62 -7.71
N LEU A 187 -11.71 -14.37 -7.22
CA LEU A 187 -11.03 -13.96 -5.98
C LEU A 187 -11.90 -14.11 -4.72
N LYS A 188 -13.06 -14.78 -4.84
CA LYS A 188 -13.94 -15.18 -3.71
C LYS A 188 -13.39 -16.35 -2.87
N VAL A 189 -12.21 -16.86 -3.20
CA VAL A 189 -11.59 -17.95 -2.48
C VAL A 189 -10.90 -17.44 -1.23
N ASP A 190 -11.01 -18.22 -0.15
CA ASP A 190 -10.24 -18.00 1.07
C ASP A 190 -8.75 -18.15 0.74
N TRP A 191 -8.00 -17.06 0.90
CA TRP A 191 -6.56 -17.01 0.64
C TRP A 191 -5.74 -17.86 1.63
N GLY A 192 -6.37 -18.38 2.68
CA GLY A 192 -5.80 -19.41 3.55
C GLY A 192 -6.01 -20.85 3.06
N ASP A 193 -6.82 -21.09 2.01
CA ASP A 193 -7.09 -22.43 1.46
C ASP A 193 -6.30 -22.68 0.16
N VAL A 194 -5.11 -23.25 0.32
CA VAL A 194 -4.19 -23.59 -0.77
C VAL A 194 -4.83 -24.57 -1.77
N VAL A 195 -5.71 -25.47 -1.33
CA VAL A 195 -6.34 -26.47 -2.20
C VAL A 195 -7.40 -25.80 -3.09
N ALA A 196 -8.25 -24.94 -2.51
CA ALA A 196 -9.24 -24.18 -3.27
C ALA A 196 -8.57 -23.23 -4.28
N LEU A 197 -7.50 -22.56 -3.87
CA LEU A 197 -6.70 -21.70 -4.75
C LEU A 197 -6.07 -22.51 -5.88
N SER A 198 -5.49 -23.67 -5.58
CA SER A 198 -4.89 -24.55 -6.59
C SER A 198 -5.91 -25.02 -7.62
N GLY A 199 -7.16 -25.24 -7.22
CA GLY A 199 -8.26 -25.54 -8.14
C GLY A 199 -8.49 -24.43 -9.17
N LEU A 200 -8.55 -23.17 -8.72
CA LEU A 200 -8.70 -22.01 -9.61
C LEU A 200 -7.50 -21.81 -10.52
N LEU A 201 -6.29 -21.98 -9.99
CA LEU A 201 -5.06 -21.79 -10.76
C LEU A 201 -4.83 -22.91 -11.76
N SER A 202 -5.38 -24.10 -11.52
CA SER A 202 -5.31 -25.22 -12.47
C SER A 202 -6.19 -25.00 -13.71
N ASP A 203 -7.19 -24.10 -13.66
CA ASP A 203 -7.92 -23.66 -14.85
C ASP A 203 -7.15 -22.56 -15.58
N ALA A 204 -6.22 -22.96 -16.45
CA ALA A 204 -5.39 -22.06 -17.25
C ALA A 204 -6.19 -21.09 -18.15
N SER A 205 -7.46 -21.39 -18.41
CA SER A 205 -8.34 -20.52 -19.19
C SER A 205 -8.95 -19.40 -18.35
N GLY A 206 -8.98 -19.58 -17.03
CA GLY A 206 -9.58 -18.68 -16.06
C GLY A 206 -8.85 -17.35 -15.88
N PRO A 207 -9.57 -16.28 -15.51
CA PRO A 207 -9.01 -14.93 -15.39
C PRO A 207 -7.93 -14.84 -14.31
N VAL A 208 -8.08 -15.57 -13.20
CA VAL A 208 -7.11 -15.62 -12.09
C VAL A 208 -5.83 -16.31 -12.54
N ALA A 209 -5.92 -17.47 -13.19
CA ALA A 209 -4.76 -18.20 -13.68
C ALA A 209 -3.98 -17.41 -14.73
N LYS A 210 -4.67 -16.69 -15.62
CA LYS A 210 -4.03 -15.86 -16.66
C LYS A 210 -3.40 -14.57 -16.13
N SER A 211 -3.92 -14.01 -15.03
CA SER A 211 -3.38 -12.78 -14.43
C SER A 211 -2.28 -13.04 -13.40
N LEU A 212 -2.31 -14.18 -12.71
CA LEU A 212 -1.31 -14.50 -11.70
C LEU A 212 0.07 -14.72 -12.34
N ARG A 213 1.09 -14.02 -11.82
CA ARG A 213 2.49 -14.14 -12.28
C ARG A 213 3.42 -14.65 -11.20
N LYS A 214 3.22 -14.20 -9.96
CA LYS A 214 4.03 -14.66 -8.81
C LYS A 214 3.13 -15.13 -7.68
N LEU A 215 3.49 -16.26 -7.10
CA LEU A 215 2.85 -16.83 -5.93
C LEU A 215 3.90 -17.22 -4.90
N HIS A 216 3.71 -16.79 -3.67
CA HIS A 216 4.52 -17.18 -2.53
C HIS A 216 3.62 -17.76 -1.45
N LEU A 217 3.96 -18.93 -0.96
CA LEU A 217 3.22 -19.65 0.08
C LEU A 217 4.14 -19.92 1.26
N ASN A 218 3.73 -19.48 2.44
CA ASN A 218 4.38 -19.77 3.71
C ASN A 218 3.55 -20.79 4.46
N PHE A 219 4.09 -21.99 4.62
CA PHE A 219 3.54 -22.98 5.52
C PHE A 219 4.02 -22.66 6.94
N PHE A 220 3.07 -22.41 7.85
CA PHE A 220 3.36 -22.21 9.26
C PHE A 220 3.51 -23.54 9.99
N ASP A 221 4.47 -23.53 10.89
CA ASP A 221 4.95 -24.68 11.59
C ASP A 221 4.65 -24.57 13.09
N GLY A 222 3.39 -24.24 13.41
CA GLY A 222 3.00 -23.92 14.78
C GLY A 222 3.09 -25.12 15.73
N ASP A 223 3.97 -25.01 16.74
CA ASP A 223 4.18 -25.86 17.93
C ASP A 223 3.59 -27.29 17.85
N TYR A 224 4.40 -28.08 17.16
CA TYR A 224 4.44 -29.51 16.86
C TYR A 224 3.97 -30.56 17.86
N SER A 225 3.60 -30.20 19.09
CA SER A 225 3.45 -31.17 20.18
C SER A 225 2.00 -31.58 20.50
N ALA A 226 0.98 -30.85 20.05
CA ALA A 226 -0.38 -31.05 20.57
C ALA A 226 -1.36 -31.84 19.67
N ARG A 227 -1.12 -32.01 18.36
CA ARG A 227 -2.10 -32.62 17.42
C ARG A 227 -1.46 -33.55 16.38
N GLY A 228 -1.01 -34.70 16.86
CA GLY A 228 -0.42 -35.76 16.03
C GLY A 228 -1.29 -36.22 14.84
N GLY A 229 -0.61 -36.56 13.74
CA GLY A 229 -1.09 -37.46 12.68
C GLY A 229 -1.91 -36.85 11.53
N ARG A 230 -2.63 -35.74 11.72
CA ARG A 230 -3.53 -35.17 10.69
C ARG A 230 -2.92 -34.07 9.81
N HIS A 231 -1.69 -33.64 10.10
CA HIS A 231 -1.05 -32.48 9.44
C HIS A 231 -0.12 -32.83 8.27
N PHE A 232 0.64 -33.92 8.32
CA PHE A 232 1.45 -34.36 7.17
C PHE A 232 0.59 -34.66 5.93
N SER A 233 -0.59 -35.25 6.13
CA SER A 233 -1.56 -35.48 5.06
C SER A 233 -2.08 -34.18 4.42
N ARG A 234 -2.12 -33.08 5.20
CA ARG A 234 -2.56 -31.77 4.69
C ARG A 234 -1.46 -31.12 3.85
N LEU A 235 -0.22 -31.09 4.34
CA LEU A 235 0.91 -30.58 3.57
C LEU A 235 1.11 -31.37 2.27
N ASP A 236 1.03 -32.70 2.32
CA ASP A 236 1.11 -33.54 1.12
C ASP A 236 -0.01 -33.21 0.12
N SER A 237 -1.24 -33.02 0.60
CA SER A 237 -2.37 -32.65 -0.26
C SER A 237 -2.21 -31.26 -0.88
N GLU A 238 -1.64 -30.30 -0.14
CA GLU A 238 -1.38 -28.94 -0.59
C GLU A 238 -0.24 -28.92 -1.62
N LEU A 239 0.86 -29.65 -1.38
CA LEU A 239 1.96 -29.82 -2.33
C LEU A 239 1.50 -30.53 -3.61
N GLN A 240 0.65 -31.56 -3.51
CA GLN A 240 0.07 -32.20 -4.69
C GLN A 240 -0.86 -31.26 -5.46
N ALA A 241 -1.61 -30.41 -4.77
CA ALA A 241 -2.46 -29.42 -5.41
C ALA A 241 -1.61 -28.38 -6.17
N LEU A 242 -0.51 -27.91 -5.57
CA LEU A 242 0.44 -27.01 -6.24
C LEU A 242 1.13 -27.65 -7.44
N ALA A 243 1.46 -28.95 -7.36
CA ALA A 243 2.00 -29.68 -8.51
C ALA A 243 1.01 -29.70 -9.69
N ARG A 244 -0.30 -29.77 -9.44
CA ARG A 244 -1.31 -29.66 -10.51
C ARG A 244 -1.32 -28.26 -11.13
N VAL A 245 -1.18 -27.22 -10.31
CA VAL A 245 -1.07 -25.84 -10.80
C VAL A 245 0.13 -25.67 -11.73
N LEU A 246 1.31 -26.16 -11.33
CA LEU A 246 2.52 -26.05 -12.16
C LEU A 246 2.39 -26.79 -13.50
N ASN A 247 1.64 -27.90 -13.53
CA ASN A 247 1.42 -28.66 -14.76
C ASN A 247 0.38 -28.00 -15.68
N ALA A 248 -0.61 -27.30 -15.13
CA ALA A 248 -1.72 -26.75 -15.89
C ALA A 248 -1.53 -25.27 -16.25
N ASN A 249 -0.91 -24.46 -15.38
CA ASN A 249 -0.82 -23.02 -15.53
C ASN A 249 0.55 -22.58 -16.07
N SER A 250 0.60 -22.26 -17.36
CA SER A 250 1.81 -21.74 -18.02
C SER A 250 2.06 -20.24 -17.79
N ASN A 251 1.14 -19.52 -17.14
CA ASN A 251 1.26 -18.08 -16.92
C ASN A 251 1.97 -17.74 -15.61
N LEU A 252 2.14 -18.71 -14.70
CA LEU A 252 2.86 -18.52 -13.45
C LEU A 252 4.36 -18.47 -13.72
N GLU A 253 4.98 -17.32 -13.51
CA GLU A 253 6.41 -17.12 -13.72
C GLU A 253 7.25 -17.59 -12.53
N ARG A 254 6.71 -17.47 -11.32
CA ARG A 254 7.42 -17.77 -10.08
C ARG A 254 6.49 -18.35 -9.02
N LEU A 255 6.84 -19.53 -8.51
CA LEU A 255 6.28 -20.12 -7.32
C LEU A 255 7.37 -20.22 -6.25
N GLU A 256 7.13 -19.64 -5.09
CA GLU A 256 7.99 -19.77 -3.92
C GLU A 256 7.22 -20.47 -2.80
N VAL A 257 7.88 -21.41 -2.15
CA VAL A 257 7.34 -22.16 -1.01
C VAL A 257 8.30 -22.01 0.16
N GLY A 258 7.85 -21.32 1.20
CA GLY A 258 8.53 -21.16 2.47
C GLY A 258 7.96 -22.11 3.53
N LEU A 259 8.85 -22.61 4.38
CA LEU A 259 8.50 -23.30 5.62
C LEU A 259 8.99 -22.41 6.75
N THR A 260 8.07 -21.91 7.57
CA THR A 260 8.37 -20.98 8.65
C THR A 260 8.19 -21.70 9.97
N ALA A 261 9.32 -22.00 10.63
CA ALA A 261 9.43 -22.62 11.95
C ALA A 261 8.84 -21.74 13.07
#